data_AF-A0A834FBM4-F1
#
_entry.id   AF-A0A834FBM4-F1
#
_cell.length_a   1.000
_cell.length_b   1.000
_cell.length_c   1.000
_cell.angle_alpha   90.00
_cell.angle_beta   90.00
_cell.angle_gamma   90.00
#
_symmetry.space_group_name_H-M   'P 1'
#
loop_
_entity.id
_entity.type
_entity.pdbx_description
1 polymer ?
#
loop_
_entity_poly.entity_id
_entity_poly.type
_entity_poly.pdbx_seq_one_letter_code
_entity_poly.pdbx_strand_id
1 'polypeptide(L)'
;MTAKGGGAPSTISMNSFTVYNFREKLGNLSISDYQGLDSPGLTCYLNCVLQVLFWTEEFREAVKRCSGNNSTSIDPLLMELFENLEKKRSKTHKIAKILGITDVYEQRDAAEYLEKILCHTSPEASKVFKGELNHKTTCHGCRLSSHSKTFFWILPLAVKDFNYKTYNVQRGLEGFFKAQKVSEENQLYCNNCKQKAGCRPGMRANSEP
;
A
#
# COMPACT_ATOMS: atom_id res chain seq x y z
N MET A 1 55.19 2.23 13.63
CA MET A 1 53.96 2.70 12.97
C MET A 1 53.80 1.92 11.68
N THR A 2 53.02 0.85 11.71
CA THR A 2 52.81 -0.07 10.59
C THR A 2 51.34 0.01 10.17
N ALA A 3 51.13 0.36 8.89
CA ALA A 3 49.81 0.32 8.27
C ALA A 3 49.39 -1.14 8.05
N LYS A 4 48.24 -1.52 8.61
CA LYS A 4 47.39 -2.66 8.21
C LYS A 4 46.03 -2.04 7.93
N GLY A 5 45.29 -2.33 6.87
CA GLY A 5 45.28 -3.45 5.95
C GLY A 5 43.82 -3.52 5.51
N GLY A 6 43.54 -3.31 4.23
CA GLY A 6 42.19 -3.19 3.71
C GLY A 6 41.39 -4.48 3.85
N GLY A 7 40.15 -4.36 4.32
CA GLY A 7 39.11 -5.37 4.19
C GLY A 7 37.97 -4.78 3.35
N ALA A 8 37.84 -5.21 2.11
CA ALA A 8 36.73 -4.83 1.23
C ALA A 8 35.41 -5.36 1.80
N PRO A 9 34.29 -4.60 1.73
CA PRO A 9 32.99 -5.13 2.10
C PRO A 9 32.56 -6.17 1.05
N SER A 10 32.25 -7.37 1.51
CA SER A 10 31.69 -8.45 0.70
C SER A 10 30.41 -7.99 0.02
N THR A 11 30.50 -7.80 -1.29
CA THR A 11 29.38 -7.53 -2.17
C THR A 11 28.45 -8.74 -2.18
N ILE A 12 27.33 -8.67 -1.45
CA ILE A 12 26.20 -9.56 -1.72
C ILE A 12 25.57 -9.07 -3.03
N SER A 13 26.08 -9.62 -4.13
CA SER A 13 25.41 -9.64 -5.42
C SER A 13 24.00 -10.19 -5.20
N MET A 14 22.97 -9.53 -5.74
CA MET A 14 21.73 -10.26 -6.06
C MET A 14 22.18 -11.48 -6.85
N ASN A 15 21.90 -12.67 -6.32
CA ASN A 15 22.37 -13.90 -6.93
C ASN A 15 21.76 -13.95 -8.34
N SER A 16 22.60 -13.92 -9.37
CA SER A 16 22.14 -13.98 -10.77
C SER A 16 21.24 -15.19 -10.99
N PHE A 17 21.46 -16.24 -10.21
CA PHE A 17 20.61 -17.42 -10.11
C PHE A 17 19.18 -17.14 -9.66
N THR A 18 18.95 -16.24 -8.69
CA THR A 18 17.60 -15.88 -8.22
C THR A 18 16.84 -15.11 -9.30
N VAL A 19 17.50 -14.17 -9.97
CA VAL A 19 16.93 -13.40 -11.08
C VAL A 19 16.63 -14.32 -12.28
N TYR A 20 17.56 -15.22 -12.59
CA TYR A 20 17.40 -16.24 -13.62
C TYR A 20 16.21 -17.17 -13.31
N ASN A 21 16.12 -17.71 -12.10
CA ASN A 21 15.02 -18.58 -11.69
C ASN A 21 13.67 -17.87 -11.71
N PHE A 22 13.62 -16.59 -11.35
CA PHE A 22 12.39 -15.80 -11.45
C PHE A 22 11.98 -15.62 -12.91
N ARG A 23 12.94 -15.35 -13.80
CA ARG A 23 12.72 -15.22 -15.25
C ARG A 23 12.27 -16.54 -15.90
N GLU A 24 12.88 -17.66 -15.53
CA GLU A 24 12.48 -19.00 -15.98
C GLU A 24 11.06 -19.33 -15.51
N LYS A 25 10.73 -19.02 -14.25
CA LYS A 25 9.36 -19.18 -13.74
C LYS A 25 8.36 -18.32 -14.50
N LEU A 26 8.72 -17.07 -14.84
CA LEU A 26 7.88 -16.21 -15.68
C LEU A 26 7.73 -16.75 -17.11
N GLY A 27 8.79 -17.32 -17.68
CA GLY A 27 8.75 -17.94 -19.02
C GLY A 27 7.91 -19.21 -19.08
N ASN A 28 7.77 -19.92 -17.96
CA ASN A 28 6.95 -21.12 -17.82
C ASN A 28 5.51 -20.84 -17.39
N LEU A 29 5.13 -19.56 -17.16
CA LEU A 29 3.73 -19.20 -16.99
C LEU A 29 3.06 -19.27 -18.36
N SER A 30 2.07 -20.14 -18.48
CA SER A 30 1.07 -20.10 -19.55
C SER A 30 0.34 -18.75 -19.50
N ILE A 31 0.88 -17.74 -20.19
CA ILE A 31 0.23 -16.42 -20.33
C ILE A 31 -1.07 -16.54 -21.14
N SER A 32 -1.33 -17.69 -21.79
CA SER A 32 -2.49 -17.85 -22.68
C SER A 32 -3.84 -17.85 -21.96
N ASP A 33 -3.85 -18.13 -20.65
CA ASP A 33 -5.11 -18.33 -19.91
C ASP A 33 -5.55 -17.06 -19.16
N TYR A 34 -4.72 -16.02 -19.13
CA TYR A 34 -4.99 -14.80 -18.39
C TYR A 34 -5.16 -13.59 -19.31
N GLN A 35 -6.21 -12.83 -19.08
CA GLN A 35 -6.54 -11.67 -19.91
C GLN A 35 -5.94 -10.39 -19.33
N GLY A 36 -5.38 -9.58 -20.22
CA GLY A 36 -4.88 -8.26 -19.89
C GLY A 36 -5.96 -7.17 -19.90
N LEU A 37 -5.56 -5.97 -19.48
CA LEU A 37 -6.36 -4.76 -19.59
C LEU A 37 -5.83 -3.87 -20.72
N ASP A 38 -6.74 -3.31 -21.50
CA ASP A 38 -6.39 -2.35 -22.55
C ASP A 38 -6.11 -0.99 -21.92
N SER A 39 -4.87 -0.50 -22.10
CA SER A 39 -4.45 0.82 -21.64
C SER A 39 -4.70 1.87 -22.72
N PRO A 40 -5.64 2.83 -22.55
CA PRO A 40 -5.84 3.92 -23.51
C PRO A 40 -4.66 4.91 -23.59
N GLY A 41 -3.67 4.80 -22.69
CA GLY A 41 -2.50 5.67 -22.63
C GLY A 41 -1.48 5.20 -21.58
N LEU A 42 -0.93 6.12 -20.79
CA LEU A 42 0.00 5.87 -19.67
C LEU A 42 -0.70 5.42 -18.37
N THR A 43 -1.79 4.66 -18.50
CA THR A 43 -2.64 4.21 -17.38
C THR A 43 -2.21 2.86 -16.77
N CYS A 44 -0.93 2.48 -16.88
CA CYS A 44 -0.44 1.21 -16.35
C CYS A 44 -0.59 1.09 -14.83
N TYR A 45 -0.46 2.21 -14.10
CA TYR A 45 -0.70 2.27 -12.65
C TYR A 45 -2.10 1.76 -12.28
N LEU A 46 -3.13 2.16 -13.02
CA LEU A 46 -4.51 1.73 -12.81
C LEU A 46 -4.69 0.26 -13.18
N ASN A 47 -4.14 -0.16 -14.32
CA ASN A 47 -4.26 -1.54 -14.78
C ASN A 47 -3.62 -2.53 -13.80
N CYS A 48 -2.46 -2.21 -13.25
CA CYS A 48 -1.80 -3.03 -12.23
C CYS A 48 -2.67 -3.15 -10.97
N VAL A 49 -3.23 -2.05 -10.47
CA VAL A 49 -4.14 -2.06 -9.31
C VAL A 49 -5.37 -2.91 -9.59
N LEU A 50 -6.03 -2.73 -10.73
CA LEU A 50 -7.22 -3.50 -11.10
C LEU A 50 -6.95 -5.00 -11.23
N GLN A 51 -5.76 -5.38 -11.72
CA GLN A 51 -5.34 -6.78 -11.76
C GLN A 51 -5.12 -7.33 -10.35
N VAL A 52 -4.47 -6.60 -9.44
CA VAL A 52 -4.33 -7.03 -8.04
C VAL A 52 -5.71 -7.24 -7.40
N LEU A 53 -6.62 -6.26 -7.55
CA LEU A 53 -7.98 -6.36 -7.02
C LEU A 53 -8.78 -7.52 -7.63
N PHE A 54 -8.62 -7.77 -8.94
CA PHE A 54 -9.20 -8.93 -9.59
C PHE A 54 -8.65 -10.20 -8.97
N TRP A 55 -7.34 -10.35 -8.78
CA TRP A 55 -6.76 -11.57 -8.25
C TRP A 55 -7.03 -11.83 -6.75
N THR A 56 -7.51 -10.83 -6.00
CA THR A 56 -7.98 -11.00 -4.62
C THR A 56 -9.40 -11.57 -4.60
N GLU A 57 -9.53 -12.87 -4.39
CA GLU A 57 -10.83 -13.58 -4.41
C GLU A 57 -11.83 -13.02 -3.39
N GLU A 58 -11.39 -12.77 -2.15
CA GLU A 58 -12.28 -12.23 -1.12
C GLU A 58 -12.86 -10.86 -1.51
N PHE A 59 -12.06 -10.03 -2.18
CA PHE A 59 -12.49 -8.73 -2.68
C PHE A 59 -13.49 -8.88 -3.83
N ARG A 60 -13.18 -9.72 -4.83
CA ARG A 60 -14.08 -9.97 -5.96
C ARG A 60 -15.43 -10.52 -5.52
N GLU A 61 -15.44 -11.45 -4.58
CA GLU A 61 -16.68 -12.01 -4.04
C GLU A 61 -17.47 -10.99 -3.23
N ALA A 62 -16.81 -10.09 -2.50
CA ALA A 62 -17.47 -8.99 -1.81
C ALA A 62 -18.09 -7.99 -2.80
N VAL A 63 -17.37 -7.60 -3.85
CA VAL A 63 -17.88 -6.75 -4.94
C VAL A 63 -19.13 -7.37 -5.56
N LYS A 64 -19.12 -8.67 -5.84
CA LYS A 64 -20.26 -9.41 -6.41
C LYS A 64 -21.49 -9.43 -5.50
N ARG A 65 -21.30 -9.48 -4.18
CA ARG A 65 -22.42 -9.40 -3.21
C ARG A 65 -23.01 -8.00 -3.11
N CYS A 66 -22.20 -6.98 -3.32
CA CYS A 66 -22.57 -5.58 -3.12
C CYS A 66 -22.97 -4.83 -4.41
N SER A 67 -22.85 -5.45 -5.59
CA SER A 67 -23.12 -4.87 -6.91
C SER A 67 -24.60 -4.76 -7.31
N GLY A 68 -25.53 -4.75 -6.34
CA GLY A 68 -26.97 -4.67 -6.60
C GLY A 68 -27.41 -3.38 -7.30
N ASN A 69 -28.60 -3.42 -7.93
CA ASN A 69 -29.12 -2.39 -8.86
C ASN A 69 -29.26 -0.96 -8.30
N ASN A 70 -29.16 -0.75 -6.98
CA ASN A 70 -29.26 0.56 -6.33
C ASN A 70 -27.94 1.01 -5.68
N SER A 71 -26.81 0.37 -5.99
CA SER A 71 -25.53 0.76 -5.42
C SER A 71 -25.04 2.09 -5.99
N THR A 72 -24.62 3.00 -5.12
CA THR A 72 -23.91 4.24 -5.48
C THR A 72 -22.39 4.04 -5.54
N SER A 73 -21.91 2.84 -5.21
CA SER A 73 -20.48 2.49 -5.22
C SER A 73 -20.02 2.11 -6.64
N ILE A 74 -18.70 1.97 -6.80
CA ILE A 74 -18.08 1.53 -8.06
C ILE A 74 -18.22 0.01 -8.29
N ASP A 75 -18.72 -0.75 -7.31
CA ASP A 75 -18.83 -2.21 -7.31
C ASP A 75 -19.49 -2.79 -8.56
N PRO A 76 -20.62 -2.24 -9.09
CA PRO A 76 -21.22 -2.77 -10.31
C PRO A 76 -20.28 -2.70 -11.52
N LEU A 77 -19.45 -1.65 -11.63
CA LEU A 77 -18.48 -1.52 -12.70
C LEU A 77 -17.27 -2.44 -12.52
N LEU A 78 -16.83 -2.63 -11.27
CA LEU A 78 -15.78 -3.59 -10.96
C LEU A 78 -16.24 -5.02 -11.26
N MET A 79 -17.48 -5.36 -10.90
CA MET A 79 -18.08 -6.65 -11.24
C MET A 79 -18.14 -6.86 -12.76
N GLU A 80 -18.67 -5.89 -13.51
CA GLU A 80 -18.71 -5.95 -14.98
C GLU A 80 -17.29 -6.13 -15.56
N LEU A 81 -16.30 -5.41 -15.03
CA LEU A 81 -14.91 -5.55 -15.47
C LEU A 81 -14.37 -6.95 -15.18
N PHE A 82 -14.55 -7.46 -13.96
CA PHE A 82 -14.01 -8.75 -13.53
C PHE A 82 -14.62 -9.92 -14.32
N GLU A 83 -15.94 -9.91 -14.56
CA GLU A 83 -16.60 -10.92 -15.40
C GLU A 83 -16.12 -10.91 -16.86
N ASN A 84 -15.76 -9.73 -17.38
CA ASN A 84 -15.19 -9.62 -18.72
C ASN A 84 -13.73 -10.10 -18.75
N LEU A 85 -12.94 -9.79 -17.73
CA LEU A 85 -11.54 -10.20 -17.59
C LEU A 85 -11.38 -11.73 -17.55
N GLU A 86 -12.36 -12.47 -17.05
CA GLU A 86 -12.33 -13.94 -17.12
C GLU A 86 -12.41 -14.48 -18.56
N LYS A 87 -12.93 -13.69 -19.50
CA LYS A 87 -13.28 -14.14 -20.85
C LYS A 87 -12.42 -13.50 -21.94
N LYS A 88 -12.05 -12.23 -21.76
CA LYS A 88 -11.40 -11.42 -22.78
C LYS A 88 -10.63 -10.24 -22.19
N ARG A 89 -9.76 -9.65 -23.02
CA ARG A 89 -9.21 -8.33 -22.76
C ARG A 89 -10.32 -7.30 -22.59
N SER A 90 -10.14 -6.43 -21.60
CA SER A 90 -11.18 -5.52 -21.14
C SER A 90 -10.68 -4.08 -21.04
N LYS A 91 -11.56 -3.12 -21.33
CA LYS A 91 -11.26 -1.68 -21.31
C LYS A 91 -11.61 -1.08 -19.95
N THR A 92 -10.76 -0.18 -19.46
CA THR A 92 -10.92 0.46 -18.13
C THR A 92 -11.60 1.83 -18.16
N HIS A 93 -12.06 2.29 -19.33
CA HIS A 93 -12.60 3.64 -19.55
C HIS A 93 -13.70 4.08 -18.57
N LYS A 94 -14.67 3.20 -18.23
CA LYS A 94 -15.76 3.51 -17.30
C LYS A 94 -15.21 3.82 -15.90
N ILE A 95 -14.28 2.98 -15.42
CA ILE A 95 -13.63 3.12 -14.12
C ILE A 95 -12.75 4.37 -14.11
N ALA A 96 -11.93 4.56 -15.15
CA ALA A 96 -11.08 5.74 -15.27
C ALA A 96 -11.87 7.05 -15.16
N LYS A 97 -13.03 7.11 -15.84
CA LYS A 97 -13.93 8.26 -15.78
C LYS A 97 -14.48 8.51 -14.37
N ILE A 98 -14.92 7.47 -13.65
CA ILE A 98 -15.41 7.61 -12.26
C ILE A 98 -14.30 8.07 -11.32
N LEU A 99 -13.08 7.60 -11.53
CA LEU A 99 -11.92 8.00 -10.74
C LEU A 99 -11.37 9.39 -11.11
N GLY A 100 -12.04 10.11 -12.02
CA GLY A 100 -11.67 11.46 -12.43
C GLY A 100 -10.42 11.53 -13.29
N ILE A 101 -10.03 10.44 -13.97
CA ILE A 101 -8.93 10.45 -14.94
C ILE A 101 -9.43 11.13 -16.22
N THR A 102 -9.03 12.39 -16.41
CA THR A 102 -9.36 13.19 -17.59
C THR A 102 -8.27 13.13 -18.65
N ASP A 103 -7.01 13.05 -18.25
CA ASP A 103 -5.85 12.88 -19.13
C ASP A 103 -5.23 11.49 -18.95
N VAL A 104 -5.34 10.66 -19.98
CA VAL A 104 -4.80 9.28 -19.98
C VAL A 104 -3.30 9.23 -20.27
N TYR A 105 -2.66 10.36 -20.57
CA TYR A 105 -1.22 10.46 -20.82
C TYR A 105 -0.44 10.99 -19.61
N GLU A 106 -1.11 11.21 -18.48
CA GLU A 106 -0.46 11.59 -17.23
C GLU A 106 -0.17 10.36 -16.37
N GLN A 107 1.09 10.19 -15.95
CA GLN A 107 1.46 9.16 -15.00
C GLN A 107 1.01 9.54 -13.58
N ARG A 108 0.54 8.54 -12.82
CA ARG A 108 0.07 8.71 -11.44
C ARG A 108 0.58 7.58 -10.55
N ASP A 109 0.42 7.75 -9.24
CA ASP A 109 0.81 6.75 -8.25
C ASP A 109 -0.24 5.62 -8.17
N ALA A 110 0.21 4.37 -8.26
CA ALA A 110 -0.66 3.21 -8.12
C ALA A 110 -1.29 3.12 -6.72
N ALA A 111 -0.55 3.53 -5.68
CA ALA A 111 -1.05 3.56 -4.30
C ALA A 111 -2.25 4.51 -4.17
N GLU A 112 -2.16 5.72 -4.77
CA GLU A 112 -3.26 6.69 -4.79
C GLU A 112 -4.52 6.09 -5.43
N TYR A 113 -4.37 5.35 -6.54
CA TYR A 113 -5.51 4.77 -7.25
C TYR A 113 -6.08 3.53 -6.57
N LEU A 114 -5.28 2.78 -5.83
CA LEU A 114 -5.79 1.74 -4.92
C LEU A 114 -6.70 2.38 -3.85
N GLU A 115 -6.23 3.43 -3.17
CA GLU A 115 -7.04 4.13 -2.16
C GLU A 115 -8.31 4.74 -2.76
N LYS A 116 -8.22 5.40 -3.93
CA LYS A 116 -9.40 5.96 -4.60
C LYS A 116 -10.42 4.88 -4.94
N ILE A 117 -10.01 3.74 -5.49
CA ILE A 117 -10.93 2.63 -5.78
C ILE A 117 -11.60 2.17 -4.48
N LEU A 118 -10.82 1.89 -3.44
CA LEU A 118 -11.35 1.40 -2.16
C LEU A 118 -12.29 2.41 -1.48
N CYS A 119 -12.03 3.71 -1.60
CA CYS A 119 -12.94 4.78 -1.16
C CYS A 119 -14.29 4.78 -1.88
N HIS A 120 -14.31 4.38 -3.15
CA HIS A 120 -15.53 4.31 -3.96
C HIS A 120 -16.19 2.93 -3.92
N THR A 121 -15.57 1.93 -3.28
CA THR A 121 -16.11 0.57 -3.18
C THR A 121 -17.00 0.46 -1.93
N SER A 122 -17.87 -0.55 -1.87
CA SER A 122 -18.66 -0.85 -0.67
C SER A 122 -17.78 -1.06 0.57
N PRO A 123 -18.28 -0.75 1.79
CA PRO A 123 -17.57 -1.03 3.03
C PRO A 123 -17.17 -2.50 3.20
N GLU A 124 -17.99 -3.43 2.69
CA GLU A 124 -17.75 -4.87 2.75
C GLU A 124 -16.55 -5.28 1.90
N ALA A 125 -16.45 -4.77 0.67
CA ALA A 125 -15.33 -5.06 -0.22
C ALA A 125 -14.05 -4.34 0.22
N SER A 126 -14.14 -3.05 0.56
CA SER A 126 -12.96 -2.27 0.98
C SER A 126 -12.37 -2.72 2.32
N LYS A 127 -13.14 -3.45 3.14
CA LYS A 127 -12.65 -4.05 4.39
C LYS A 127 -11.56 -5.10 4.16
N VAL A 128 -11.53 -5.77 3.00
CA VAL A 128 -10.55 -6.82 2.68
C VAL A 128 -9.11 -6.30 2.79
N PHE A 129 -8.88 -5.03 2.45
CA PHE A 129 -7.55 -4.41 2.50
C PHE A 129 -7.31 -3.58 3.77
N LYS A 130 -8.27 -3.55 4.70
CA LYS A 130 -8.29 -2.56 5.79
C LYS A 130 -7.50 -3.05 7.00
N GLY A 131 -6.37 -2.40 7.26
CA GLY A 131 -5.59 -2.56 8.48
C GLY A 131 -5.99 -1.57 9.59
N GLU A 132 -5.63 -1.90 10.84
CA GLU A 132 -5.85 -1.06 12.03
C GLU A 132 -4.53 -0.70 12.71
N LEU A 133 -4.34 0.60 13.00
CA LEU A 133 -3.23 1.14 13.78
C LEU A 133 -3.72 1.65 15.13
N ASN A 134 -3.06 1.18 16.19
CA ASN A 134 -3.14 1.76 17.53
C ASN A 134 -2.06 2.84 17.69
N HIS A 135 -2.49 4.05 18.03
CA HIS A 135 -1.63 5.14 18.43
C HIS A 135 -1.61 5.24 19.94
N LYS A 136 -0.43 5.32 20.52
CA LYS A 136 -0.21 5.59 21.94
C LYS A 136 0.70 6.80 22.07
N THR A 137 0.22 7.83 22.76
CA THR A 137 1.02 9.01 23.08
C THR A 137 1.15 9.15 24.58
N THR A 138 2.38 9.09 25.08
CA THR A 138 2.65 9.28 26.52
C THR A 138 3.25 10.66 26.76
N CYS A 139 2.65 11.44 27.66
CA CYS A 139 3.15 12.75 28.08
C CYS A 139 4.31 12.61 29.06
N HIS A 140 5.40 13.35 28.88
CA HIS A 140 6.52 13.32 29.82
C HIS A 140 6.24 14.05 31.14
N GLY A 141 5.40 15.09 31.12
CA GLY A 141 5.06 15.89 32.31
C GLY A 141 4.19 15.12 33.31
N CYS A 142 2.99 14.69 32.90
CA CYS A 142 2.05 13.99 33.77
C CYS A 142 2.09 12.46 33.69
N ARG A 143 2.91 11.88 32.81
CA ARG A 143 3.04 10.42 32.56
C ARG A 143 1.78 9.70 32.09
N LEU A 144 0.68 10.43 31.86
CA LEU A 144 -0.55 9.87 31.30
C LEU A 144 -0.37 9.51 29.82
N SER A 145 -1.04 8.44 29.39
CA SER A 145 -1.06 7.99 28.00
C SER A 145 -2.45 8.14 27.40
N SER A 146 -2.52 8.67 26.17
CA SER A 146 -3.72 8.66 25.35
C SER A 146 -3.62 7.57 24.28
N HIS A 147 -4.74 6.93 24.00
CA HIS A 147 -4.85 5.87 22.99
C HIS A 147 -5.88 6.27 21.94
N SER A 148 -5.57 6.07 20.66
CA SER A 148 -6.51 6.24 19.57
C SER A 148 -6.29 5.16 18.50
N LYS A 149 -7.31 4.94 17.67
CA LYS A 149 -7.27 3.97 16.57
C LYS A 149 -7.45 4.69 15.24
N THR A 150 -6.68 4.30 14.24
CA THR A 150 -6.87 4.72 12.85
C THR A 150 -6.87 3.51 11.94
N PHE A 151 -7.42 3.67 10.75
CA PHE A 151 -7.41 2.64 9.72
C PHE A 151 -6.48 3.03 8.58
N PHE A 152 -5.99 2.05 7.85
CA PHE A 152 -5.19 2.26 6.65
C PHE A 152 -5.47 1.17 5.62
N TRP A 153 -5.30 1.48 4.34
CA TRP A 153 -5.17 0.48 3.28
C TRP A 153 -3.74 0.33 2.81
N ILE A 154 -2.94 1.39 2.97
CA ILE A 154 -1.55 1.46 2.52
C ILE A 154 -0.65 1.84 3.69
N LEU A 155 0.44 1.09 3.84
CA LEU A 155 1.47 1.35 4.83
C LEU A 155 2.72 1.88 4.11
N PRO A 156 2.97 3.20 4.09
CA PRO A 156 4.12 3.75 3.38
C PRO A 156 5.41 3.42 4.12
N LEU A 157 6.28 2.63 3.51
CA LEU A 157 7.60 2.30 4.06
C LEU A 157 8.67 3.19 3.44
N ALA A 158 9.38 3.95 4.28
CA ALA A 158 10.42 4.86 3.82
C ALA A 158 11.63 4.08 3.27
N VAL A 159 11.82 4.14 1.96
CA VAL A 159 13.06 3.71 1.30
C VAL A 159 14.05 4.86 1.41
N LYS A 160 14.94 4.80 2.39
CA LYS A 160 16.02 5.78 2.51
C LYS A 160 17.16 5.40 1.56
N ASP A 161 17.69 6.40 0.85
CA ASP A 161 18.97 6.36 0.16
C ASP A 161 20.11 6.28 1.18
N PHE A 162 20.19 5.15 1.85
CA PHE A 162 21.46 4.73 2.38
C PHE A 162 22.26 4.19 1.20
N ASN A 163 23.59 4.35 1.21
CA ASN A 163 24.51 3.77 0.21
C ASN A 163 24.48 2.22 0.13
N TYR A 164 23.41 1.57 0.62
CA TYR A 164 23.13 0.15 0.53
C TYR A 164 22.39 -0.16 -0.77
N LYS A 165 22.89 -1.15 -1.50
CA LYS A 165 22.28 -1.65 -2.75
C LYS A 165 20.98 -2.43 -2.54
N THR A 166 20.58 -2.72 -1.30
CA THR A 166 19.42 -3.57 -0.97
C THR A 166 18.58 -2.99 0.15
N TYR A 167 17.26 -2.95 -0.05
CA TYR A 167 16.28 -2.53 0.95
C TYR A 167 15.75 -3.75 1.72
N ASN A 168 15.57 -3.60 3.04
CA ASN A 168 15.02 -4.64 3.89
C ASN A 168 13.65 -4.19 4.43
N VAL A 169 12.60 -4.93 4.08
CA VAL A 169 11.20 -4.61 4.47
C VAL A 169 11.01 -4.64 5.98
N GLN A 170 11.63 -5.60 6.68
CA GLN A 170 11.58 -5.67 8.14
C GLN A 170 12.15 -4.38 8.77
N ARG A 171 13.27 -3.86 8.26
CA ARG A 171 13.83 -2.58 8.71
C ARG A 171 12.90 -1.40 8.40
N GLY A 172 12.22 -1.46 7.27
CA GLY A 172 11.18 -0.50 6.90
C GLY A 172 10.05 -0.44 7.92
N LEU A 173 9.52 -1.62 8.27
CA LEU A 173 8.46 -1.78 9.28
C LEU A 173 8.95 -1.34 10.67
N GLU A 174 10.13 -1.79 11.10
CA GLU A 174 10.75 -1.35 12.36
C GLU A 174 10.92 0.17 12.40
N GLY A 175 11.32 0.78 11.29
CA GLY A 175 11.44 2.22 11.13
C GLY A 175 10.09 2.94 11.21
N PHE A 176 9.06 2.39 10.56
CA PHE A 176 7.70 2.94 10.57
C PHE A 176 7.10 2.94 11.99
N PHE A 177 7.21 1.82 12.72
CA PHE A 177 6.66 1.68 14.07
C PHE A 177 7.56 2.24 15.18
N LYS A 178 8.75 2.78 14.83
CA LYS A 178 9.67 3.35 15.81
C LYS A 178 9.02 4.54 16.49
N ALA A 179 8.81 4.42 17.81
CA ALA A 179 8.32 5.53 18.62
C ALA A 179 9.21 6.76 18.48
N GLN A 180 8.60 7.90 18.16
CA GLN A 180 9.32 9.16 18.00
C GLN A 180 9.26 9.93 19.32
N LYS A 181 10.29 10.75 19.57
CA LYS A 181 10.26 11.72 20.66
C LYS A 181 9.97 13.06 20.03
N VAL A 182 8.87 13.69 20.43
CA VAL A 182 8.53 15.04 19.96
C VAL A 182 8.85 16.02 21.09
N SER A 183 9.78 16.92 20.80
CA SER A 183 10.26 17.97 21.70
C SER A 183 10.34 19.30 20.96
N GLU A 184 10.55 20.38 21.72
CA GLU A 184 10.75 21.74 21.20
C GLU A 184 9.60 22.19 20.30
N GLU A 185 9.85 22.43 19.01
CA GLU A 185 8.87 22.95 18.05
C GLU A 185 7.72 21.96 17.77
N ASN A 186 7.94 20.66 18.03
CA ASN A 186 6.96 19.59 17.78
C ASN A 186 6.20 19.16 19.05
N GLN A 187 6.24 19.95 20.13
CA GLN A 187 5.50 19.62 21.35
C GLN A 187 4.00 19.48 21.11
N LEU A 188 3.41 18.47 21.76
CA LEU A 188 1.98 18.20 21.69
C LEU A 188 1.26 18.86 22.87
N TYR A 189 0.03 19.30 22.64
CA TYR A 189 -0.81 19.81 23.71
C TYR A 189 -1.33 18.65 24.57
N CYS A 190 -1.11 18.73 25.89
CA CYS A 190 -1.59 17.74 26.84
C CYS A 190 -2.84 18.26 27.57
N ASN A 191 -3.99 17.61 27.37
CA ASN A 191 -5.26 18.01 28.00
C ASN A 191 -5.22 17.99 29.54
N ASN A 192 -4.37 17.15 30.13
CA ASN A 192 -4.20 17.08 31.59
C ASN A 192 -3.27 18.18 32.12
N CYS A 193 -2.16 18.47 31.43
CA CYS A 193 -1.24 19.52 31.83
C CYS A 193 -1.73 20.93 31.42
N LYS A 194 -2.73 21.00 30.52
CA LYS A 194 -3.27 22.24 29.94
C LYS A 194 -2.19 23.12 29.26
N GLN A 195 -1.13 22.49 28.75
CA GLN A 195 -0.02 23.16 28.09
C GLN A 195 0.64 22.25 27.04
N LYS A 196 1.49 22.83 26.21
CA LYS A 196 2.40 22.08 25.34
C LYS A 196 3.44 21.36 26.19
N ALA A 197 3.64 20.07 25.90
CA ALA A 197 4.58 19.23 26.61
C ALA A 197 5.32 18.30 25.64
N GLY A 198 6.54 17.92 26.01
CA GLY A 198 7.22 16.84 25.34
C GLY A 198 6.43 15.53 25.50
N CYS A 199 6.25 14.81 24.39
CA CYS A 199 5.50 13.57 24.36
C CYS A 199 6.29 12.49 23.60
N ARG A 200 5.93 11.23 23.85
CA ARG A 200 6.43 10.08 23.08
C ARG A 200 5.27 9.41 22.34
N PRO A 201 4.98 9.82 21.09
CA PRO A 201 4.11 9.08 20.19
C PRO A 201 4.71 7.73 19.81
N GLY A 202 3.87 6.71 19.75
CA GLY A 202 4.20 5.40 19.23
C GLY A 202 3.00 4.80 18.51
N MET A 203 3.28 3.94 17.55
CA MET A 203 2.25 3.25 16.75
C MET A 203 2.48 1.74 16.82
N ARG A 204 1.39 0.96 16.76
CA ARG A 204 1.43 -0.49 16.60
C ARG A 204 0.30 -0.94 15.69
N ALA A 205 0.55 -1.91 14.82
CA ALA A 205 -0.52 -2.59 14.10
C ALA A 205 -1.23 -3.57 15.04
N ASN A 206 -2.57 -3.60 14.99
CA ASN A 206 -3.38 -4.54 15.76
C ASN A 206 -3.82 -5.76 14.97
N SER A 207 -3.97 -5.58 13.67
CA SER A 207 -4.38 -6.59 12.71
C SER A 207 -3.75 -6.23 11.36
N GLU A 208 -3.10 -7.21 10.76
CA GLU A 208 -2.72 -7.18 9.35
C GLU A 208 -3.91 -7.73 8.55
N PRO A 209 -4.35 -7.05 7.47
CA PRO A 209 -5.35 -7.59 6.55
C PRO A 209 -4.82 -8.81 5.81
#